data_AF-A0A3D4UXJ9-F1
#
_entry.id   AF-A0A3D4UXJ9-F1
#
_cell.length_a   1.000
_cell.length_b   1.000
_cell.length_c   1.000
_cell.angle_alpha   90.00
_cell.angle_beta   90.00
_cell.angle_gamma   90.00
#
_symmetry.space_group_name_H-M   'P 1'
#
loop_
_entity.id
_entity.type
_entity.pdbx_description
1 polymer ?
#
loop_
_entity_poly.entity_id
_entity_poly.type
_entity_poly.pdbx_seq_one_letter_code
_entity_poly.pdbx_strand_id
1 'polypeptide(L)'
;MFVLGLLPLLLGFLGKYHWILDGFSHFRVYYCFYFMFLGVGALSLKMKKEAIAGLAFFLLSGIGLVKYYVPIDKVDSVADIKILSINLLSSNNNSDEVLDFIINEDPDLIVLQEVNQKWDTYLSSLGSTFPFKLTEIREDNFGLVVLSKVE
;
A
#
# COMPACT_ATOMS: atom_id res chain seq x y z
N MET A 1 -16.20 26.96 -4.09
CA MET A 1 -14.91 26.68 -3.40
C MET A 1 -14.66 25.19 -3.16
N PHE A 2 -15.64 24.39 -2.73
CA PHE A 2 -15.38 22.98 -2.38
C PHE A 2 -15.17 22.02 -3.56
N VAL A 3 -15.59 22.38 -4.77
CA VAL A 3 -15.59 21.49 -5.95
C VAL A 3 -14.20 20.90 -6.25
N LEU A 4 -13.13 21.69 -6.13
CA LEU A 4 -11.76 21.24 -6.41
C LEU A 4 -11.28 20.13 -5.46
N GLY A 5 -11.79 20.06 -4.24
CA GLY A 5 -11.50 18.96 -3.31
C GLY A 5 -12.57 17.85 -3.35
N LEU A 6 -13.84 18.21 -3.57
CA LEU A 6 -14.96 17.28 -3.48
C LEU A 6 -15.00 16.32 -4.68
N LEU A 7 -14.76 16.83 -5.89
CA LEU A 7 -14.75 15.98 -7.09
C LEU A 7 -13.69 14.88 -6.99
N PRO A 8 -12.39 15.17 -6.74
CA PRO A 8 -11.39 14.11 -6.65
C PRO A 8 -11.60 13.21 -5.42
N LEU A 9 -12.12 13.74 -4.30
CA LEU A 9 -12.53 12.90 -3.17
C LEU A 9 -13.56 11.85 -3.59
N LEU A 10 -14.60 12.25 -4.33
CA LEU A 10 -15.64 11.33 -4.82
C LEU A 10 -15.10 10.34 -5.85
N LEU A 11 -14.22 10.77 -6.75
CA LEU A 11 -13.55 9.88 -7.70
C LEU A 11 -12.71 8.81 -6.98
N GLY A 12 -12.06 9.16 -5.86
CA GLY A 12 -11.30 8.22 -5.03
C GLY A 12 -12.14 7.05 -4.50
N PHE A 13 -13.44 7.24 -4.24
CA PHE A 13 -14.33 6.15 -3.81
C PHE A 13 -14.70 5.19 -4.95
N LEU A 14 -14.43 5.57 -6.20
CA LEU A 14 -14.65 4.75 -7.38
C LEU A 14 -13.41 3.94 -7.77
N GLY A 15 -12.34 3.96 -6.96
CA GLY A 15 -11.09 3.22 -7.21
C GLY A 15 -11.27 1.72 -7.44
N LYS A 16 -12.29 1.11 -6.82
CA LYS A 16 -12.63 -0.31 -7.06
C LYS A 16 -12.95 -0.66 -8.51
N TYR A 17 -13.32 0.34 -9.33
CA TYR A 17 -13.67 0.14 -10.74
C TYR A 17 -12.48 0.37 -11.68
N HIS A 18 -11.50 1.19 -11.28
CA HIS A 18 -10.34 1.49 -12.12
C HIS A 18 -9.20 2.09 -11.29
N TRP A 19 -7.97 1.62 -11.53
CA TRP A 19 -6.77 2.05 -10.79
C TRP A 19 -6.49 3.56 -10.89
N ILE A 20 -6.79 4.21 -12.03
CA ILE A 20 -6.67 5.68 -12.17
C ILE A 20 -7.56 6.41 -11.15
N LEU A 21 -8.77 5.90 -10.92
CA LEU A 21 -9.70 6.48 -9.94
C LEU A 21 -9.18 6.26 -8.51
N ASP A 22 -8.55 5.12 -8.27
CA ASP A 22 -7.88 4.84 -7.00
C ASP A 22 -6.71 5.81 -6.72
N GLY A 23 -6.06 6.32 -7.76
CA GLY A 23 -5.06 7.38 -7.63
C GLY A 23 -5.55 8.59 -6.83
N PHE A 24 -6.84 8.94 -6.90
CA PHE A 24 -7.40 10.05 -6.12
C PHE A 24 -7.57 9.72 -4.63
N SER A 25 -7.62 8.44 -4.24
CA SER A 25 -7.75 8.00 -2.85
C SER A 25 -6.48 8.29 -2.04
N HIS A 26 -5.33 8.42 -2.71
CA HIS A 26 -4.02 8.66 -2.10
C HIS A 26 -3.93 10.03 -1.42
N PHE A 27 -4.71 11.02 -1.89
CA PHE A 27 -4.63 12.40 -1.39
C PHE A 27 -5.63 12.71 -0.26
N ARG A 28 -6.22 11.69 0.36
CA ARG A 28 -7.33 11.84 1.30
C ARG A 28 -7.00 12.72 2.52
N VAL A 29 -5.78 12.64 3.04
CA VAL A 29 -5.29 13.52 4.12
C VAL A 29 -5.20 14.98 3.65
N TYR A 30 -4.76 15.23 2.42
CA TYR A 30 -4.71 16.58 1.86
C TYR A 30 -6.11 17.17 1.65
N TYR A 31 -7.09 16.36 1.26
CA TYR A 31 -8.48 16.80 1.20
C TYR A 31 -9.02 17.19 2.60
N CYS A 32 -8.64 16.45 3.66
CA CYS A 32 -8.99 16.83 5.03
C CYS A 32 -8.48 18.24 5.34
N PHE A 33 -7.20 18.51 5.14
CA PHE A 33 -6.62 19.84 5.37
C PHE A 33 -7.26 20.91 4.49
N TYR A 34 -7.51 20.62 3.22
CA TYR A 34 -8.20 21.53 2.30
C TYR A 34 -9.58 21.95 2.83
N PHE A 35 -10.42 20.98 3.22
CA PHE A 35 -11.76 21.25 3.76
C PHE A 35 -11.72 21.95 5.11
N MET A 36 -10.75 21.60 5.96
CA MET A 36 -10.51 22.28 7.23
C MET A 36 -10.20 23.76 7.03
N PHE A 37 -9.23 24.10 6.17
CA PHE A 37 -8.85 25.50 5.93
C PHE A 37 -9.99 26.30 5.28
N LEU A 38 -10.72 25.73 4.33
CA LEU A 38 -11.90 26.39 3.76
C LEU A 38 -13.01 26.60 4.78
N GLY A 39 -13.25 25.62 5.67
CA GLY A 39 -14.23 25.73 6.74
C GLY A 39 -13.88 26.83 7.75
N VAL A 40 -12.62 26.88 8.19
CA VAL A 40 -12.10 27.92 9.11
C VAL A 40 -12.11 29.30 8.45
N GLY A 41 -11.73 29.40 7.17
CA GLY A 41 -11.81 30.64 6.40
C GLY A 41 -13.25 31.14 6.27
N ALA A 42 -14.20 30.25 5.95
CA ALA A 42 -15.62 30.58 5.90
C ALA A 42 -16.16 31.08 7.24
N LEU A 43 -15.75 30.44 8.35
CA LEU A 43 -16.12 30.87 9.70
C LEU A 43 -15.61 32.30 9.99
N SER A 44 -14.36 32.60 9.61
CA SER A 44 -13.75 33.92 9.75
C SER A 44 -14.48 35.01 8.95
N LEU A 45 -15.05 34.62 7.82
CA LEU A 45 -15.89 35.48 6.97
C LEU A 45 -17.39 35.48 7.38
N LYS A 46 -17.75 34.83 8.49
CA LYS A 46 -19.13 34.68 9.00
C LYS A 46 -20.08 33.94 8.05
N MET A 47 -19.54 33.15 7.13
CA MET A 47 -20.26 32.32 6.16
C MET A 47 -20.64 30.96 6.77
N LYS A 48 -21.72 30.95 7.57
CA LYS A 48 -22.08 29.78 8.41
C LYS A 48 -22.37 28.50 7.60
N LYS A 49 -23.07 28.60 6.46
CA LYS A 49 -23.45 27.43 5.66
C LYS A 49 -22.22 26.74 5.09
N GLU A 50 -21.26 27.54 4.65
CA GLU A 50 -20.00 27.13 4.07
C GLU A 50 -19.06 26.55 5.13
N ALA A 51 -19.03 27.14 6.33
CA ALA A 51 -18.29 26.57 7.45
C ALA A 51 -18.82 25.17 7.83
N ILE A 52 -20.15 25.00 7.88
CA ILE A 52 -20.79 23.70 8.13
C ILE A 52 -20.44 22.70 7.02
N ALA A 53 -20.51 23.11 5.74
CA ALA A 53 -20.13 22.25 4.63
C ALA A 53 -18.65 21.83 4.68
N GLY A 54 -17.75 22.76 5.02
CA GLY A 54 -16.33 22.48 5.21
C GLY A 54 -16.09 21.47 6.33
N LEU A 55 -16.76 21.62 7.47
CA LEU A 55 -16.70 20.65 8.57
C LEU A 55 -17.21 19.26 8.13
N ALA A 56 -18.34 19.21 7.42
CA ALA A 56 -18.90 17.94 6.95
C ALA A 56 -17.94 17.21 6.00
N PHE A 57 -17.32 17.92 5.05
CA PHE A 57 -16.37 17.31 4.12
C PHE A 57 -15.03 16.95 4.78
N PHE A 58 -14.58 17.73 5.77
CA PHE A 58 -13.44 17.35 6.62
C PHE A 58 -13.69 16.02 7.33
N LEU A 59 -14.85 15.87 7.98
CA LEU A 59 -15.21 14.62 8.66
C LEU A 59 -15.37 13.45 7.67
N LEU A 60 -16.02 13.67 6.52
CA LEU A 60 -16.20 12.65 5.49
C LEU A 60 -14.88 12.16 4.89
N SER A 61 -13.94 13.08 4.65
CA SER A 61 -12.60 12.73 4.18
C SER A 61 -11.80 12.00 5.27
N GLY A 62 -11.97 12.35 6.54
CA GLY A 62 -11.21 11.82 7.66
C GLY A 62 -11.72 10.52 8.31
N ILE A 63 -13.01 10.20 8.22
CA ILE A 63 -13.63 9.09 9.01
C ILE A 63 -12.96 7.73 8.80
N GLY A 64 -12.48 7.45 7.58
CA GLY A 64 -11.80 6.20 7.24
C GLY A 64 -10.30 6.19 7.57
N LEU A 65 -9.72 7.32 7.98
CA LEU A 65 -8.29 7.44 8.27
C LEU A 65 -7.95 7.02 9.70
N VAL A 66 -8.88 7.16 10.64
CA VAL A 66 -8.65 6.90 12.07
C VAL A 66 -8.06 5.51 12.31
N LYS A 67 -8.57 4.47 11.63
CA LYS A 67 -8.09 3.09 11.76
C LYS A 67 -6.61 2.88 11.38
N TYR A 68 -6.01 3.79 10.61
CA TYR A 68 -4.61 3.69 10.20
C TYR A 68 -3.65 4.39 11.17
N TYR A 69 -4.16 5.28 12.03
CA TYR A 69 -3.36 6.06 12.98
C TYR A 69 -3.61 5.71 14.43
N VAL A 70 -4.73 5.02 14.73
CA VAL A 70 -5.01 4.46 16.05
C VAL A 70 -4.44 3.05 16.09
N PRO A 71 -3.47 2.76 16.97
CA PRO A 71 -2.97 1.41 17.16
C PRO A 71 -4.11 0.48 17.56
N ILE A 72 -4.22 -0.66 16.89
CA ILE A 72 -5.05 -1.77 17.36
C ILE A 72 -4.22 -2.53 18.40
N ASP A 73 -4.87 -2.97 19.48
CA ASP A 73 -4.21 -3.70 20.57
C ASP A 73 -3.37 -4.86 20.03
N LYS A 74 -2.19 -5.05 20.61
CA LYS A 74 -1.32 -6.19 20.29
C LYS A 74 -2.07 -7.46 20.65
N VAL A 75 -2.29 -8.32 19.66
CA VAL A 75 -2.69 -9.70 19.90
C VAL A 75 -1.48 -10.44 20.46
N ASP A 76 -1.68 -11.25 21.50
CA ASP A 76 -0.63 -12.12 22.04
C ASP A 76 -0.12 -13.04 20.91
N SER A 77 1.20 -13.04 20.68
CA SER A 77 1.82 -13.86 19.63
C SER A 77 1.59 -15.34 19.91
N VAL A 78 0.98 -16.05 18.96
CA VAL A 78 0.73 -17.50 19.03
C VAL A 78 1.84 -18.30 18.33
N ALA A 79 2.59 -17.67 17.42
CA ALA A 79 3.73 -18.25 16.71
C ALA A 79 4.64 -17.16 16.12
N ASP A 80 5.95 -17.37 16.21
CA ASP A 80 6.95 -16.50 15.58
C ASP A 80 7.16 -16.94 14.12
N ILE A 81 6.70 -16.12 13.17
CA ILE A 81 6.92 -16.32 11.73
C ILE A 81 7.88 -15.23 11.24
N LYS A 82 8.98 -15.61 10.60
CA LYS A 82 9.91 -14.68 9.97
C LYS A 82 9.52 -14.43 8.51
N ILE A 83 9.10 -13.20 8.22
CA ILE A 83 8.69 -12.78 6.87
C ILE A 83 9.77 -11.88 6.26
N LEU A 84 10.19 -12.20 5.04
CA LEU A 84 11.11 -11.39 4.25
C LEU A 84 10.38 -10.79 3.04
N SER A 85 10.55 -9.50 2.77
CA SER A 85 10.01 -8.84 1.58
C SER A 85 11.10 -8.05 0.86
N ILE A 86 11.28 -8.30 -0.43
CA ILE A 86 12.33 -7.67 -1.25
C ILE A 86 11.75 -7.23 -2.58
N ASN A 87 11.91 -5.95 -2.91
CA ASN A 87 11.81 -5.50 -4.29
C ASN A 87 13.16 -5.77 -4.96
N LEU A 88 13.18 -6.69 -5.93
CA LEU A 88 14.42 -7.19 -6.52
C LEU A 88 15.09 -6.20 -7.48
N LEU A 89 14.36 -5.19 -7.94
CA LEU A 89 14.70 -4.33 -9.07
C LEU A 89 14.96 -5.17 -10.34
N SER A 90 14.05 -5.15 -11.30
CA SER A 90 14.11 -6.04 -12.49
C SER A 90 15.43 -5.96 -13.29
N SER A 91 16.11 -4.81 -13.24
CA SER A 91 17.41 -4.54 -13.88
C SER A 91 18.63 -5.01 -13.09
N ASN A 92 18.50 -5.31 -11.79
CA ASN A 92 19.58 -5.81 -10.96
C ASN A 92 20.04 -7.19 -11.44
N ASN A 93 21.35 -7.40 -11.50
CA ASN A 93 21.98 -8.64 -11.96
C ASN A 93 22.76 -9.37 -10.85
N ASN A 94 22.83 -8.81 -9.64
CA ASN A 94 23.53 -9.42 -8.51
C ASN A 94 22.64 -10.48 -7.83
N SER A 95 22.35 -11.58 -8.54
CA SER A 95 21.52 -12.67 -8.01
C SER A 95 22.14 -13.34 -6.80
N ASP A 96 23.45 -13.51 -6.80
CA ASP A 96 24.16 -14.26 -5.76
C ASP A 96 24.04 -13.55 -4.40
N GLU A 97 24.20 -12.22 -4.37
CA GLU A 97 24.02 -11.42 -3.15
C GLU A 97 22.59 -11.52 -2.60
N VAL A 98 21.58 -11.56 -3.47
CA VAL A 98 20.18 -11.72 -3.06
C VAL A 98 19.92 -13.12 -2.52
N LEU A 99 20.43 -14.16 -3.19
CA LEU A 99 20.26 -15.54 -2.77
C LEU A 99 20.98 -15.80 -1.44
N ASP A 100 22.21 -15.33 -1.28
CA ASP A 100 22.98 -15.41 -0.04
C ASP A 100 22.26 -14.69 1.10
N PHE A 101 21.70 -13.50 0.83
CA PHE A 101 20.90 -12.77 1.82
C PHE A 101 19.66 -13.56 2.24
N ILE A 102 18.91 -14.12 1.30
CA ILE A 102 17.73 -14.95 1.60
C ILE A 102 18.11 -16.16 2.45
N ILE A 103 19.20 -16.85 2.10
CA ILE A 103 19.67 -18.04 2.83
C ILE A 103 20.11 -17.67 4.25
N ASN A 104 20.89 -16.59 4.40
CA ASN A 104 21.39 -16.15 5.70
C ASN A 104 20.29 -15.65 6.63
N GLU A 105 19.26 -15.00 6.07
CA GLU A 105 18.10 -14.58 6.86
C GLU A 105 17.17 -15.75 7.22
N ASP A 106 17.21 -16.86 6.49
CA ASP A 106 16.42 -18.07 6.75
C ASP A 106 14.92 -17.80 7.04
N PRO A 107 14.20 -17.02 6.21
CA PRO A 107 12.80 -16.67 6.47
C PRO A 107 11.85 -17.87 6.31
N ASP A 108 10.69 -17.80 6.93
CA ASP A 108 9.60 -18.77 6.75
C ASP A 108 8.75 -18.46 5.52
N LEU A 109 8.61 -17.17 5.19
CA LEU A 109 7.86 -16.67 4.03
C LEU A 109 8.62 -15.53 3.36
N ILE A 110 8.68 -15.55 2.03
CA ILE A 110 9.32 -14.54 1.19
C ILE A 110 8.31 -13.94 0.23
N VAL A 111 8.26 -12.61 0.14
CA VAL A 111 7.54 -11.88 -0.91
C VAL A 111 8.55 -11.12 -1.77
N LEU A 112 8.62 -11.45 -3.06
CA LEU A 112 9.55 -10.87 -4.01
C LEU A 112 8.78 -10.06 -5.06
N GLN A 113 9.12 -8.78 -5.21
CA GLN A 113 8.52 -7.89 -6.21
C GLN A 113 9.49 -7.61 -7.37
N GLU A 114 8.93 -7.14 -8.50
CA GLU A 114 9.65 -6.88 -9.75
C GLU A 114 10.31 -8.12 -10.36
N VAL A 115 9.67 -9.28 -10.20
CA VAL A 115 10.17 -10.57 -10.70
C VAL A 115 9.89 -10.74 -12.18
N ASN A 116 10.94 -10.66 -13.00
CA ASN A 116 10.93 -11.02 -14.41
C ASN A 116 11.44 -12.45 -14.64
N GLN A 117 11.46 -12.90 -15.90
CA GLN A 117 11.87 -14.26 -16.25
C GLN A 117 13.31 -14.60 -15.79
N LYS A 118 14.19 -13.61 -15.79
CA LYS A 118 15.58 -13.75 -15.31
C LYS A 118 15.60 -14.06 -13.81
N TRP A 119 14.86 -13.28 -13.01
CA TRP A 119 14.76 -13.53 -11.57
C TRP A 119 14.13 -14.88 -11.24
N ASP A 120 13.06 -15.29 -11.94
CA ASP A 120 12.46 -16.62 -11.71
C ASP A 120 13.46 -17.76 -11.93
N THR A 121 14.35 -17.61 -12.92
CA THR A 121 15.44 -18.58 -13.16
C THR A 121 16.40 -18.66 -11.97
N TYR A 122 16.84 -17.52 -11.44
CA TYR A 122 17.75 -17.48 -10.28
C TYR A 122 17.10 -18.07 -9.02
N LEU A 123 15.83 -17.75 -8.81
CA LEU A 123 15.07 -18.18 -7.63
C LEU A 123 14.69 -19.66 -7.66
N SER A 124 14.81 -20.34 -8.81
CA SER A 124 14.51 -21.78 -8.91
C SER A 124 15.34 -22.65 -7.94
N SER A 125 16.55 -22.19 -7.60
CA SER A 125 17.42 -22.83 -6.61
C SER A 125 16.83 -22.91 -5.19
N LEU A 126 15.88 -22.03 -4.86
CA LEU A 126 15.23 -21.97 -3.55
C LEU A 126 14.09 -22.99 -3.41
N GLY A 127 13.68 -23.65 -4.49
CA GLY A 127 12.47 -24.50 -4.51
C GLY A 127 12.49 -25.69 -3.54
N SER A 128 13.66 -26.23 -3.20
CA SER A 128 13.77 -27.30 -2.20
C SER A 128 13.56 -26.80 -0.76
N THR A 129 13.88 -25.52 -0.51
CA THR A 129 13.75 -24.89 0.80
C THR A 129 12.33 -24.38 1.04
N PHE A 130 11.66 -23.93 -0.03
CA PHE A 130 10.30 -23.38 0.01
C PHE A 130 9.35 -24.23 -0.83
N PRO A 131 8.72 -25.27 -0.24
CA PRO A 131 7.83 -26.18 -0.98
C PRO A 131 6.57 -25.52 -1.52
N PHE A 132 6.14 -24.38 -0.97
CA PHE A 132 4.97 -23.63 -1.42
C PHE A 132 5.39 -22.40 -2.22
N LYS A 133 4.84 -22.23 -3.43
CA LYS A 133 5.18 -21.14 -4.36
C LYS A 133 3.93 -20.60 -5.06
N LEU A 134 3.79 -19.28 -5.07
CA LEU A 134 2.86 -18.54 -5.93
C LEU A 134 3.68 -17.60 -6.81
N THR A 135 3.38 -17.57 -8.12
CA THR A 135 4.16 -16.81 -9.10
C THR A 135 3.28 -16.09 -10.08
N GLU A 136 3.59 -14.83 -10.31
CA GLU A 136 3.08 -13.99 -11.39
C GLU A 136 4.28 -13.30 -12.03
N ILE A 137 4.92 -13.98 -12.99
CA ILE A 137 6.12 -13.46 -13.66
C ILE A 137 5.73 -12.43 -14.71
N ARG A 138 6.36 -11.26 -14.68
CA ARG A 138 6.06 -10.16 -15.62
C ARG A 138 7.34 -9.45 -16.03
N GLU A 139 7.37 -9.01 -17.29
CA GLU A 139 8.50 -8.24 -17.83
C GLU A 139 8.37 -6.73 -17.55
N ASP A 140 7.24 -6.31 -16.98
CA ASP A 140 7.10 -4.99 -16.36
C ASP A 140 7.49 -5.05 -14.86
N ASN A 141 7.43 -3.91 -14.18
CA ASN A 141 7.80 -3.81 -12.76
C ASN A 141 6.69 -4.33 -11.80
N PHE A 142 5.80 -5.21 -12.26
CA PHE A 142 4.69 -5.73 -11.45
C PHE A 142 4.77 -7.24 -11.22
N GLY A 143 5.85 -7.90 -11.63
CA GLY A 143 6.05 -9.32 -11.36
C GLY A 143 6.15 -9.61 -9.85
N LEU A 144 5.58 -10.72 -9.40
CA LEU A 144 5.48 -11.09 -7.99
C LEU A 144 5.74 -12.58 -7.79
N VAL A 145 6.53 -12.94 -6.78
CA VAL A 145 6.68 -14.32 -6.31
C VAL A 145 6.52 -14.36 -4.81
N VAL A 146 5.76 -15.34 -4.32
CA VAL A 146 5.64 -15.66 -2.89
C VAL A 146 6.17 -17.07 -2.69
N LEU A 147 7.10 -17.24 -1.77
CA LEU A 147 7.67 -18.52 -1.36
C LEU A 147 7.39 -18.76 0.11
N SER A 148 7.04 -19.98 0.51
CA SER A 148 6.75 -20.31 1.90
C SER A 148 7.23 -21.70 2.28
N LYS A 149 7.70 -21.83 3.53
CA LYS A 149 7.98 -23.11 4.20
C LYS A 149 6.72 -23.76 4.77
N VAL A 150 5.67 -22.97 5.00
CA VAL A 150 4.38 -23.36 5.58
C VAL A 150 3.24 -23.11 4.59
N GLU A 151 2.18 -23.93 4.65
CA GLU A 151 1.01 -23.83 3.75
C GLU A 151 0.12 -22.61 4.04
#